data_AF-A0A929F4X8-F1
#
_entry.id   AF-A0A929F4X8-F1
#
_cell.length_a   1.000
_cell.length_b   1.000
_cell.length_c   1.000
_cell.angle_alpha   90.00
_cell.angle_beta   90.00
_cell.angle_gamma   90.00
#
_symmetry.space_group_name_H-M   'P 1'
#
loop_
_entity.id
_entity.type
_entity.pdbx_description
1 polymer ?
#
loop_
_entity_poly.entity_id
_entity_poly.type
_entity_poly.pdbx_seq_one_letter_code
_entity_poly.pdbx_strand_id
1 'polypeptide(L)'
;AFMLKLKSKKARVCKNIQSKVLDKQADSILYEWQIKDCQRHKDQHELGRIISGKEGLHRVAYTEKTLQIPPEIYKQWKKKLLGAYLESGDQ
;
A
#
# COMPACT_ATOMS: atom_id res chain seq x y z
N ALA A 1 -3.30 9.69 -10.02
CA ALA A 1 -4.57 9.20 -10.61
C ALA A 1 -4.99 7.80 -10.11
N PHE A 2 -4.10 6.80 -10.02
CA PHE A 2 -4.46 5.42 -9.64
C PHE A 2 -4.97 5.24 -8.19
N MET A 3 -4.23 5.75 -7.20
CA MET A 3 -4.66 5.70 -5.79
C MET A 3 -5.99 6.44 -5.53
N LEU A 4 -6.27 7.50 -6.29
CA LEU A 4 -7.55 8.22 -6.26
C LEU A 4 -8.71 7.36 -6.80
N LYS A 5 -8.48 6.54 -7.84
CA LYS A 5 -9.49 5.60 -8.37
C LYS A 5 -9.78 4.43 -7.41
N LEU A 6 -8.79 3.96 -6.65
CA LEU A 6 -9.02 2.95 -5.60
C LEU A 6 -9.85 3.50 -4.43
N LYS A 7 -9.58 4.75 -4.02
CA LYS A 7 -10.38 5.45 -3.00
C LYS A 7 -11.86 5.53 -3.37
N SER A 8 -12.19 5.92 -4.61
CA SER A 8 -13.58 6.23 -4.99
C SER A 8 -14.50 5.00 -5.07
N LYS A 9 -13.99 3.81 -5.41
CA LYS A 9 -14.78 2.57 -5.41
C LYS A 9 -15.03 2.01 -4.02
N LYS A 10 -14.02 2.06 -3.13
CA LYS A 10 -14.14 1.48 -1.78
C LYS A 10 -14.80 2.42 -0.74
N ALA A 11 -14.72 3.73 -0.92
CA ALA A 11 -15.34 4.70 -0.01
C ALA A 11 -16.88 4.60 0.04
N ARG A 12 -17.52 4.05 -1.01
CA ARG A 12 -18.98 3.81 -1.01
C ARG A 12 -19.41 2.69 -0.06
N VAL A 13 -18.49 1.79 0.30
CA VAL A 13 -18.76 0.59 1.09
C VAL A 13 -18.13 0.68 2.48
N CYS A 14 -16.94 1.29 2.60
CA CYS A 14 -16.27 1.55 3.86
C CYS A 14 -16.07 3.05 4.03
N LYS A 15 -16.77 3.66 4.99
CA LYS A 15 -16.68 5.11 5.24
C LYS A 15 -15.33 5.53 5.82
N ASN A 16 -14.68 4.65 6.57
CA ASN A 16 -13.44 4.94 7.28
C ASN A 16 -12.24 4.28 6.58
N ILE A 17 -11.93 4.77 5.37
CA ILE A 17 -10.70 4.43 4.66
C ILE A 17 -9.76 5.62 4.71
N GLN A 18 -8.55 5.40 5.20
CA GLN A 18 -7.48 6.38 5.19
C GLN A 18 -6.35 5.88 4.31
N SER A 19 -5.71 6.80 3.57
CA SER A 19 -4.46 6.47 2.90
C SER A 19 -3.55 7.68 2.85
N LYS A 20 -2.25 7.43 3.03
CA LYS A 20 -1.20 8.44 3.03
C LYS A 20 -0.08 8.00 2.10
N VAL A 21 0.46 8.93 1.31
CA VAL A 21 1.74 8.68 0.60
C VAL A 21 2.85 8.94 1.60
N LEU A 22 3.74 7.97 1.77
CA LEU A 22 4.87 8.02 2.71
C LEU A 22 6.16 8.46 2.01
N ASP A 23 6.36 8.03 0.77
CA ASP A 23 7.51 8.38 -0.06
C ASP A 23 7.09 8.35 -1.54
N LYS A 24 7.70 9.23 -2.34
CA LYS A 24 7.45 9.30 -3.78
C LYS A 24 8.76 9.53 -4.52
N GLN A 25 9.09 8.59 -5.39
CA GLN A 25 10.25 8.64 -6.28
C GLN A 25 9.78 8.79 -7.73
N ALA A 26 10.72 8.88 -8.68
CA ALA A 26 10.40 9.07 -10.09
C ALA A 26 9.50 7.95 -10.65
N ASP A 27 9.78 6.71 -10.24
CA ASP A 27 9.13 5.49 -10.73
C ASP A 27 8.28 4.79 -9.68
N SER A 28 8.26 5.24 -8.43
CA SER A 28 7.64 4.48 -7.35
C SER A 28 6.97 5.34 -6.28
N ILE A 29 5.96 4.75 -5.63
CA ILE A 29 5.18 5.37 -4.57
C ILE A 29 5.09 4.38 -3.40
N LEU A 30 5.61 4.75 -2.25
CA LEU A 30 5.34 4.08 -0.98
C LEU A 30 4.13 4.74 -0.32
N TYR A 31 3.17 3.93 0.10
CA TYR A 31 1.93 4.40 0.71
C TYR A 31 1.56 3.55 1.92
N GLU A 32 0.73 4.15 2.76
CA GLU A 32 0.03 3.53 3.88
C GLU A 32 -1.46 3.59 3.61
N TRP A 33 -2.16 2.52 3.96
CA TRP A 33 -3.62 2.42 3.86
C TRP A 33 -4.16 1.75 5.11
N GLN A 34 -5.15 2.37 5.74
CA GLN A 34 -5.96 1.77 6.80
C GLN A 34 -7.45 1.68 6.42
N ILE A 35 -8.07 0.57 6.79
CA ILE A 35 -9.53 0.36 6.80
C ILE A 35 -9.92 0.16 8.26
N LYS A 36 -10.92 0.91 8.69
CA LYS A 36 -11.52 0.79 10.02
C LYS A 36 -13.04 0.64 9.90
N ASP A 37 -13.67 -0.08 10.83
CA ASP A 37 -15.13 -0.13 11.01
C ASP A 37 -15.90 -0.34 9.69
N CYS A 38 -15.44 -1.27 8.85
CA CYS A 38 -16.11 -1.57 7.59
C CYS A 38 -16.95 -2.83 7.70
N GLN A 39 -18.25 -2.73 7.39
CA GLN A 39 -19.18 -3.87 7.52
C GLN A 39 -18.76 -5.10 6.69
N ARG A 40 -18.09 -4.90 5.55
CA ARG A 40 -17.64 -5.98 4.65
C ARG A 40 -16.17 -6.37 4.80
N HIS A 41 -15.39 -5.62 5.58
CA HIS A 41 -13.96 -5.82 5.68
C HIS A 41 -13.51 -5.64 7.13
N LYS A 42 -12.79 -6.62 7.67
CA LYS A 42 -12.11 -6.46 8.95
C LYS A 42 -11.19 -5.25 8.92
N ASP A 43 -10.95 -4.68 10.09
CA ASP A 43 -9.90 -3.68 10.26
C ASP A 43 -8.60 -4.19 9.66
N GLN A 44 -7.96 -3.32 8.90
CA GLN A 44 -6.78 -3.66 8.14
C GLN A 44 -5.85 -2.47 8.06
N HIS A 45 -4.57 -2.72 8.29
CA HIS A 45 -3.51 -1.77 8.08
C HIS A 45 -2.51 -2.37 7.07
N GLU A 46 -2.25 -1.62 6.01
CA GLU A 46 -1.37 -1.98 4.91
C GLU A 46 -0.28 -0.93 4.69
N LEU A 47 0.95 -1.43 4.49
CA LEU A 47 2.04 -0.70 3.84
C LEU A 47 2.24 -1.29 2.45
N GLY A 48 2.26 -0.44 1.43
CA GLY A 48 2.43 -0.90 0.05
C GLY A 48 3.35 0.00 -0.75
N ARG A 49 4.07 -0.59 -1.69
CA ARG A 49 4.84 0.13 -2.70
C ARG A 49 4.36 -0.25 -4.09
N ILE A 50 4.14 0.76 -4.92
CA ILE A 50 3.90 0.61 -6.35
C ILE A 50 5.18 1.05 -7.06
N ILE A 51 5.66 0.26 -8.01
CA ILE A 51 6.85 0.53 -8.83
C ILE A 51 6.43 0.42 -10.30
N SER A 52 6.78 1.43 -11.09
CA SER A 52 6.56 1.46 -12.53
C SER A 52 7.78 0.85 -13.23
N GLY A 53 7.59 -0.32 -13.83
CA GLY A 53 8.58 -0.96 -14.69
C GLY A 53 8.27 -0.75 -16.17
N LYS A 54 9.11 -1.35 -17.04
CA LYS A 54 8.90 -1.33 -18.50
C LYS A 54 7.59 -2.01 -18.92
N GLU A 55 7.19 -3.05 -18.19
CA GLU A 55 6.01 -3.88 -18.51
C GLU A 55 4.74 -3.45 -17.77
N GLY A 56 4.81 -2.40 -16.96
CA GLY A 56 3.65 -1.84 -16.27
C GLY A 56 3.88 -1.55 -14.79
N LEU A 57 2.80 -1.61 -14.03
CA LEU A 57 2.80 -1.30 -12.60
C LEU A 57 2.87 -2.58 -11.77
N HIS A 58 3.86 -2.64 -10.90
CA HIS A 58 4.05 -3.74 -9.95
C HIS A 58 3.74 -3.25 -8.54
N ARG A 59 3.13 -4.12 -7.72
CA ARG A 59 2.77 -3.79 -6.35
C ARG A 59 3.30 -4.86 -5.41
N VAL A 60 4.02 -4.43 -4.38
CA VAL A 60 4.40 -5.24 -3.23
C VAL A 60 3.81 -4.60 -1.96
N ALA A 61 3.25 -5.41 -1.06
CA ALA A 61 2.61 -4.91 0.13
C ALA A 61 2.72 -5.87 1.30
N TYR A 62 2.74 -5.31 2.51
CA TYR A 62 2.54 -6.00 3.77
C TYR A 62 1.23 -5.53 4.39
N THR A 63 0.42 -6.48 4.85
CA THR A 63 -0.93 -6.21 5.33
C THR A 63 -1.21 -7.04 6.58
N GLU A 64 -1.65 -6.37 7.65
CA GLU A 64 -2.21 -7.02 8.83
C GLU A 64 -3.70 -6.73 8.96
N LYS A 65 -4.47 -7.74 9.40
CA LYS A 65 -5.91 -7.59 9.74
C LYS A 65 -6.07 -7.07 11.17
N THR A 66 -5.41 -5.97 11.45
CA THR A 66 -5.41 -5.24 12.71
C THR A 66 -5.64 -3.76 12.41
N LEU A 67 -6.09 -2.99 13.41
CA LEU A 67 -6.23 -1.54 13.25
C LEU A 67 -4.86 -0.86 13.05
N GLN A 68 -3.83 -1.38 13.71
CA GLN A 68 -2.49 -0.82 13.68
C GLN A 68 -1.44 -1.92 13.62
N ILE A 69 -0.58 -1.87 12.60
CA ILE A 69 0.66 -2.67 12.57
C ILE A 69 1.53 -2.23 13.75
N PRO A 70 2.07 -3.17 14.55
CA PRO A 70 2.97 -2.85 15.65
C PRO A 70 4.17 -2.00 15.20
N PRO A 71 4.63 -0.99 15.98
CA PRO A 71 5.65 -0.03 15.52
C PRO A 71 6.94 -0.66 14.99
N GLU A 72 7.43 -1.73 15.60
CA GLU A 72 8.64 -2.42 15.16
C GLU A 72 8.45 -3.15 13.83
N ILE A 73 7.31 -3.82 13.67
CA ILE A 73 6.92 -4.48 12.43
C ILE A 73 6.71 -3.44 11.31
N TYR A 74 6.06 -2.31 11.64
CA TYR A 74 5.86 -1.20 10.72
C TYR A 74 7.20 -0.66 10.21
N LYS A 75 8.16 -0.37 11.10
CA LYS A 75 9.50 0.11 10.73
C LYS A 75 10.22 -0.90 9.84
N GLN A 76 10.18 -2.17 10.20
CA GLN A 76 10.83 -3.25 9.45
C GLN A 76 10.28 -3.35 8.02
N TRP A 77 8.95 -3.41 7.87
CA TRP A 77 8.32 -3.54 6.56
C TRP A 77 8.42 -2.28 5.73
N LYS A 78 8.33 -1.10 6.35
CA LYS A 78 8.60 0.17 5.67
C LYS A 78 10.00 0.16 5.03
N LYS A 79 11.02 -0.27 5.79
CA LYS A 79 12.40 -0.38 5.27
C LYS A 79 12.50 -1.41 4.14
N LYS A 80 11.92 -2.60 4.30
CA LYS A 80 11.94 -3.64 3.26
C LYS A 80 11.25 -3.19 1.97
N LEU A 81 10.08 -2.58 2.06
CA LEU A 81 9.34 -2.07 0.90
C LEU A 81 10.09 -0.94 0.20
N LEU A 82 10.72 -0.04 0.96
CA LEU A 82 11.55 1.03 0.40
C LEU A 82 12.83 0.50 -0.28
N GLY A 83 13.33 -0.66 0.13
CA GLY A 83 14.45 -1.33 -0.54
C GLY A 83 14.04 -2.21 -1.73
N ALA A 84 12.75 -2.48 -1.93
CA ALA A 84 12.29 -3.35 -3.00
C ALA A 84 12.47 -2.69 -4.38
N TYR A 85 12.95 -3.45 -5.36
CA TYR A 85 13.16 -3.03 -6.74
C TYR A 85 12.66 -4.09 -7.71
N LEU A 86 12.55 -3.74 -8.99
CA LEU A 86 12.22 -4.68 -10.06
C LEU A 86 13.50 -5.17 -10.71
N GLU A 87 13.61 -6.48 -10.86
CA GLU A 87 14.63 -7.11 -11.70
C GLU A 87 14.04 -7.35 -13.09
N SER A 88 14.74 -6.90 -14.12
CA SER A 88 14.44 -7.33 -15.49
C SER A 88 14.98 -8.74 -15.67
N GLY A 89 14.11 -9.70 -15.96
CA GLY A 89 14.56 -11.02 -16.39
C GLY A 89 15.16 -10.89 -17.79
N ASP A 90 16.45 -11.16 -17.94
CA ASP A 90 17.02 -11.49 -19.25
C ASP A 90 16.52 -12.91 -19.58
N GLN A 91 15.50 -13.00 -20.44
CA GLN A 91 15.09 -14.25 -21.09
C GLN A 91 15.78 -14.39 -22.44
#